data_AF-A0A2M8NJH3-F1
#
_entry.id   AF-A0A2M8NJH3-F1
#
_cell.length_a   1.000
_cell.length_b   1.000
_cell.length_c   1.000
_cell.angle_alpha   90.00
_cell.angle_beta   90.00
_cell.angle_gamma   90.00
#
_symmetry.space_group_name_H-M   'P 1'
#
loop_
_entity.id
_entity.type
_entity.pdbx_description
1 polymer ?
#
loop_
_entity_poly.entity_id
_entity_poly.type
_entity_poly.pdbx_seq_one_letter_code
_entity_poly.pdbx_strand_id
1 'polypeptide(L)'
;MDARFALIKRLNLRGMIAGSMIMDYHKVADQMSPEQYVREVVAGVRFDTNLSKQLHKGFKALHLIPDYEYDPRSLNWAVAIRWDNPDYRPENKPQTWIAPFIQPAQGARPAAR
;
A
#
# COMPACT_ATOMS: atom_id res chain seq x y z
N MET A 1 -3.88 -6.64 14.25
CA MET A 1 -3.30 -6.15 12.96
C MET A 1 -2.42 -4.92 13.17
N ASP A 2 -2.08 -4.61 14.43
CA ASP A 2 -1.74 -3.25 14.86
C ASP A 2 -0.24 -3.02 14.99
N ALA A 3 0.56 -4.08 14.90
CA ALA A 3 2.01 -4.01 15.00
C ALA A 3 2.64 -3.08 13.94
N ARG A 4 2.12 -3.08 12.70
CA ARG A 4 2.62 -2.17 11.64
C ARG A 4 2.31 -0.71 11.95
N PHE A 5 1.09 -0.40 12.38
CA PHE A 5 0.70 0.97 12.74
C PHE A 5 1.47 1.46 13.97
N ALA A 6 1.61 0.61 14.99
CA ALA A 6 2.43 0.91 16.17
C ALA A 6 3.90 1.14 15.81
N LEU A 7 4.46 0.35 14.88
CA LEU A 7 5.83 0.55 14.41
C LEU A 7 6.00 1.88 13.65
N ILE A 8 5.08 2.18 12.73
CA ILE A 8 5.07 3.45 11.97
C ILE A 8 5.02 4.65 12.93
N LYS A 9 4.15 4.60 13.95
CA LYS A 9 4.03 5.60 15.01
C LYS A 9 5.33 5.73 15.80
N ARG A 10 5.86 4.61 16.32
CA ARG A 10 7.10 4.57 17.12
C ARG A 10 8.30 5.15 16.37
N LEU A 11 8.41 4.89 15.08
CA LEU A 11 9.51 5.36 14.25
C LEU A 11 9.31 6.77 13.69
N ASN A 12 8.19 7.43 14.02
CA ASN A 12 7.78 8.71 13.44
C ASN A 12 7.78 8.71 11.89
N LEU A 13 7.30 7.62 11.29
CA LEU A 13 7.12 7.56 9.84
C LEU A 13 5.83 8.28 9.44
N ARG A 14 5.79 8.80 8.21
CA ARG A 14 4.62 9.53 7.68
C ARG A 14 3.34 8.70 7.58
N GLY A 15 3.48 7.38 7.42
CA GLY A 15 2.37 6.49 7.14
C GLY A 15 2.83 5.26 6.37
N MET A 16 1.89 4.63 5.67
CA MET A 16 2.18 3.51 4.78
C MET A 16 1.35 3.58 3.49
N ILE A 17 1.96 3.10 2.40
CA ILE A 17 1.28 2.81 1.13
C ILE A 17 1.16 1.29 1.00
N ALA A 18 0.04 0.81 0.48
CA ALA A 18 -0.19 -0.59 0.14
C ALA A 18 -1.00 -0.71 -1.16
N GLY A 19 -1.00 -1.89 -1.77
CA GLY A 19 -1.92 -2.25 -2.85
C GLY A 19 -3.10 -3.06 -2.30
N SER A 20 -4.33 -2.65 -2.63
CA SER A 20 -5.54 -3.42 -2.33
C SER A 20 -6.21 -3.86 -3.62
N MET A 21 -6.19 -5.16 -3.90
CA MET A 21 -6.97 -5.75 -4.99
C MET A 21 -8.47 -5.53 -4.77
N ILE A 22 -9.21 -5.27 -5.86
CA ILE A 22 -10.67 -5.12 -5.87
C ILE A 22 -11.34 -6.46 -6.14
N MET A 23 -11.41 -7.29 -5.09
CA MET A 23 -11.71 -8.73 -5.20
C MET A 23 -13.08 -9.07 -5.77
N ASP A 24 -14.04 -8.15 -5.68
CA ASP A 24 -15.41 -8.39 -6.16
C ASP A 24 -15.69 -7.78 -7.54
N TYR A 25 -14.68 -7.19 -8.20
CA TYR A 25 -14.84 -6.47 -9.47
C TYR A 25 -15.34 -7.35 -10.62
N HIS A 26 -14.87 -8.60 -10.74
CA HIS A 26 -15.32 -9.56 -11.76
C HIS A 26 -16.85 -9.74 -11.83
N LYS A 27 -17.57 -9.46 -10.74
CA LYS A 27 -19.03 -9.61 -10.66
C LYS A 27 -19.80 -8.54 -11.44
N VAL A 28 -19.15 -7.42 -11.78
CA VAL A 28 -19.79 -6.25 -12.41
C VAL A 28 -18.92 -5.62 -13.51
N ALA A 29 -17.82 -6.27 -13.89
CA ALA A 29 -16.85 -5.74 -14.85
C ALA A 29 -17.41 -5.56 -16.27
N ASP A 30 -18.54 -6.21 -16.58
CA ASP A 30 -19.31 -6.04 -17.81
C ASP A 30 -20.20 -4.79 -17.81
N GLN A 31 -20.47 -4.23 -16.62
CA GLN A 31 -21.42 -3.14 -16.40
C GLN A 31 -20.76 -1.81 -16.05
N MET A 32 -19.52 -1.82 -15.54
CA MET A 32 -18.84 -0.59 -15.12
C MET A 32 -17.32 -0.70 -15.21
N SER A 33 -16.67 0.45 -15.35
CA SER A 33 -15.21 0.52 -15.36
C SER A 33 -14.62 0.33 -13.94
N PRO A 34 -13.33 -0.03 -13.81
CA PRO A 34 -12.66 -0.15 -12.51
C PRO A 34 -12.70 1.19 -11.74
N GLU A 35 -12.62 2.32 -12.44
CA GLU A 35 -12.70 3.66 -11.85
C GLU A 35 -14.07 3.89 -11.20
N GLN A 36 -15.15 3.52 -11.90
CA GLN A 36 -16.49 3.67 -11.36
C GLN A 36 -16.70 2.73 -10.17
N TYR A 37 -16.26 1.48 -10.29
CA TYR A 37 -16.30 0.51 -9.21
C TYR A 37 -15.64 1.03 -7.94
N VAL A 38 -14.40 1.54 -8.05
CA VAL A 38 -13.66 2.08 -6.89
C VAL A 38 -14.35 3.32 -6.32
N ARG A 39 -14.92 4.21 -7.16
CA ARG A 39 -15.70 5.36 -6.68
C ARG A 39 -16.90 4.91 -5.84
N GLU A 40 -17.67 3.91 -6.30
CA GLU A 40 -18.81 3.38 -5.55
C GLU A 40 -18.38 2.76 -4.21
N VAL A 41 -17.24 2.05 -4.19
CA VAL A 41 -16.70 1.46 -2.96
C VAL A 41 -16.25 2.54 -1.97
N VAL A 42 -15.55 3.57 -2.44
CA VAL A 42 -15.09 4.70 -1.61
C VAL A 42 -16.28 5.50 -1.08
N ALA A 43 -17.35 5.65 -1.86
CA ALA A 43 -18.59 6.31 -1.45
C ALA A 43 -19.45 5.46 -0.50
N GLY A 44 -19.10 4.20 -0.25
CA GLY A 44 -19.88 3.28 0.60
C GLY A 44 -21.16 2.75 -0.06
N VAL A 45 -21.36 3.02 -1.36
CA VAL A 45 -22.49 2.50 -2.15
C VAL A 45 -22.30 1.00 -2.45
N ARG A 46 -21.04 0.59 -2.64
CA ARG A 46 -20.64 -0.77 -2.92
C ARG A 46 -19.73 -1.33 -1.85
N PHE A 47 -19.89 -2.61 -1.55
CA PHE A 47 -18.98 -3.34 -0.70
C PHE A 47 -18.02 -4.19 -1.54
N ASP A 48 -16.72 -4.07 -1.26
CA ASP A 48 -15.65 -4.95 -1.77
C ASP A 48 -14.99 -5.67 -0.59
N THR A 49 -14.82 -6.99 -0.71
CA THR A 49 -14.35 -7.87 0.35
C THR A 49 -12.93 -7.53 0.85
N ASN A 50 -12.13 -6.81 0.08
CA ASN A 50 -10.79 -6.37 0.48
C ASN A 50 -10.73 -4.84 0.64
N LEU A 51 -11.03 -4.07 -0.41
CA LEU A 51 -10.87 -2.62 -0.41
C LEU A 51 -11.71 -1.97 0.69
N SER A 52 -12.98 -2.36 0.88
CA SER A 52 -13.82 -1.80 1.95
C SER A 52 -13.22 -2.05 3.34
N LYS A 53 -12.59 -3.20 3.59
CA LYS A 53 -11.93 -3.50 4.89
C LYS A 53 -10.70 -2.63 5.13
N GLN A 54 -9.97 -2.26 4.08
CA GLN A 54 -8.84 -1.34 4.21
C GLN A 54 -9.32 0.09 4.48
N LEU A 55 -10.35 0.55 3.74
CA LEU A 55 -10.96 1.86 3.97
C LEU A 55 -11.49 2.01 5.40
N HIS A 56 -12.15 0.98 5.95
CA HIS A 56 -12.60 0.96 7.35
C HIS A 56 -11.46 1.08 8.38
N LYS A 57 -10.23 0.71 8.03
CA LYS A 57 -9.04 0.88 8.89
C LYS A 57 -8.42 2.28 8.77
N GLY A 58 -9.06 3.19 8.04
CA GLY A 58 -8.59 4.56 7.84
C GLY A 58 -7.64 4.72 6.66
N PHE A 59 -7.54 3.74 5.76
CA PHE A 59 -6.84 3.95 4.51
C PHE A 59 -7.67 4.84 3.57
N LYS A 60 -6.96 5.61 2.74
CA LYS A 60 -7.50 6.42 1.65
C LYS A 60 -7.11 5.79 0.32
N ALA A 61 -8.05 5.64 -0.61
CA ALA A 61 -7.76 5.26 -1.98
C ALA A 61 -7.05 6.42 -2.70
N LEU A 62 -6.00 6.10 -3.48
CA LEU A 62 -5.22 7.06 -4.25
C LEU A 62 -5.47 6.87 -5.76
N HIS A 63 -4.94 5.79 -6.33
CA HIS A 63 -4.94 5.54 -7.77
C HIS A 63 -5.15 4.05 -8.05
N LEU A 64 -5.77 3.74 -9.19
CA LEU A 64 -5.82 2.37 -9.71
C LEU A 64 -4.43 1.94 -10.21
N ILE A 65 -4.16 0.65 -10.10
CA ILE A 65 -2.97 -0.01 -10.62
C ILE A 65 -3.45 -1.15 -11.52
N PRO A 66 -3.34 -1.03 -12.86
CA PRO A 66 -3.59 -2.15 -13.77
C PRO A 66 -2.49 -3.19 -13.64
N ASP A 67 -2.80 -4.44 -13.98
CA ASP A 67 -1.83 -5.54 -14.06
C ASP A 67 -0.97 -5.71 -12.81
N TYR A 68 -1.57 -5.47 -11.63
CA TYR A 68 -0.85 -5.47 -10.36
C TYR A 68 -0.45 -6.88 -9.92
N GLU A 69 -1.36 -7.84 -10.07
CA GLU A 69 -1.20 -9.24 -9.69
C GLU A 69 -2.12 -10.10 -10.55
N TYR A 70 -1.72 -11.34 -10.87
CA TYR A 70 -2.60 -12.24 -11.60
C TYR A 70 -3.68 -12.82 -10.67
N ASP A 71 -4.87 -12.22 -10.70
CA ASP A 71 -6.06 -12.72 -9.98
C ASP A 71 -7.32 -12.51 -10.84
N PRO A 72 -8.02 -13.60 -11.24
CA PRO A 72 -9.22 -13.51 -12.06
C PRO A 72 -10.39 -12.76 -11.42
N ARG A 73 -10.42 -12.61 -10.10
CA ARG A 73 -11.55 -11.97 -9.39
C ARG A 73 -11.41 -10.45 -9.39
N SER A 74 -10.19 -9.94 -9.32
CA SER A 74 -9.90 -8.51 -9.47
C SER A 74 -9.68 -8.09 -10.92
N LEU A 75 -9.58 -9.05 -11.85
CA LEU A 75 -9.17 -8.83 -13.24
C LEU A 75 -7.83 -8.08 -13.30
N ASN A 76 -6.92 -8.46 -12.41
CA ASN A 76 -5.58 -7.90 -12.21
C ASN A 76 -5.54 -6.43 -11.75
N TRP A 77 -6.68 -5.86 -11.35
CA TRP A 77 -6.74 -4.49 -10.84
C TRP A 77 -6.49 -4.43 -9.34
N ALA A 78 -5.74 -3.41 -8.93
CA ALA A 78 -5.60 -3.01 -7.54
C ALA A 78 -5.76 -1.50 -7.37
N VAL A 79 -5.84 -1.06 -6.13
CA VAL A 79 -5.87 0.35 -5.74
C VAL A 79 -4.69 0.61 -4.80
N ALA A 80 -3.86 1.59 -5.15
CA ALA A 80 -2.90 2.19 -4.23
C ALA A 80 -3.69 2.85 -3.08
N ILE A 81 -3.44 2.40 -1.86
CA ILE A 81 -4.09 2.91 -0.66
C ILE A 81 -3.04 3.47 0.31
N ARG A 82 -3.38 4.57 0.99
CA ARG A 82 -2.52 5.22 1.98
C ARG A 82 -3.16 5.27 3.34
N TRP A 83 -2.41 4.90 4.36
CA TRP A 83 -2.75 5.22 5.75
C TRP A 83 -1.79 6.30 6.23
N ASP A 84 -2.34 7.45 6.62
CA ASP A 84 -1.58 8.57 7.18
C ASP A 84 -1.36 8.31 8.67
N ASN A 85 -0.12 8.46 9.14
CA ASN A 85 0.16 8.37 10.57
C ASN A 85 -0.34 9.64 11.29
N PRO A 86 -1.37 9.55 12.16
CA PRO A 86 -1.91 10.72 12.85
C PRO A 86 -0.92 11.35 13.84
N ASP A 87 0.09 10.58 14.27
CA ASP A 87 1.07 11.01 15.27
C ASP A 87 2.36 11.55 14.60
N TYR A 88 2.37 11.69 13.26
CA TYR A 88 3.55 12.13 12.53
C TYR A 88 3.90 13.58 12.86
N ARG A 89 5.16 13.79 13.28
CA ARG A 89 5.71 15.10 13.62
C ARG A 89 6.87 15.43 12.67
N PRO A 90 6.72 16.37 11.73
CA PRO A 90 7.75 16.65 10.71
C PRO A 90 9.07 17.18 11.30
N GLU A 91 9.03 17.81 12.47
CA GLU A 91 10.19 18.30 13.21
C GLU A 91 11.07 17.17 13.78
N ASN A 92 10.49 15.98 13.99
CA ASN A 92 11.20 14.84 14.53
C ASN A 92 11.81 14.02 13.39
N LYS A 93 13.13 13.80 13.45
CA LYS A 93 13.77 12.86 12.52
C LYS A 93 13.18 11.46 12.73
N PRO A 94 12.85 10.72 11.66
CA PRO A 94 12.44 9.32 11.79
C PRO A 94 13.47 8.58 12.63
N GLN A 95 13.03 7.77 13.59
CA GLN A 95 13.92 6.96 14.42
C GLN A 95 14.42 5.73 13.65
N THR A 96 14.85 5.93 12.41
CA THR A 96 15.34 4.89 11.51
C THR A 96 16.81 4.64 11.79
N TRP A 97 17.10 3.79 12.78
CA TRP A 97 18.40 3.15 12.87
C TRP A 97 18.43 1.96 11.90
N ILE A 98 18.57 2.24 10.60
CA ILE A 98 18.95 1.23 9.60
C ILE A 98 20.35 1.61 9.09
N ALA A 99 21.37 1.29 9.87
CA ALA A 99 22.74 1.08 9.39
C ALA A 99 23.36 0.03 10.33
N PRO A 100 23.76 -1.17 9.84
CA PRO A 100 24.67 -1.35 8.70
C PRO A 100 24.40 -2.61 7.83
N PHE A 101 23.20 -2.80 7.24
CA PHE A 101 23.01 -3.93 6.30
C PHE A 101 23.46 -3.62 4.86
N ILE A 102 23.82 -2.37 4.57
CA ILE A 102 24.55 -1.99 3.35
C ILE A 102 25.92 -1.51 3.79
N GLN A 103 26.86 -2.43 3.97
CA GLN A 103 28.26 -2.07 3.86
C GLN A 103 28.55 -1.92 2.36
N PRO A 104 29.15 -0.81 1.87
CA PRO A 104 29.79 -0.86 0.57
C PRO A 104 30.82 -1.99 0.64
N ALA A 105 30.79 -2.92 -0.31
CA ALA A 105 31.77 -3.99 -0.40
C ALA A 105 33.16 -3.36 -0.34
N GLN A 106 33.88 -3.58 0.77
CA GLN A 106 35.26 -3.13 0.89
C GLN A 106 36.05 -3.87 -0.19
N GLY A 107 36.74 -3.08 -1.01
CA GLY A 107 37.39 -3.56 -2.22
C GLY A 107 38.34 -4.73 -2.00
N ALA A 108 38.27 -5.68 -2.92
CA ALA A 108 39.40 -6.52 -3.28
C ALA A 108 39.40 -6.65 -4.80
N ARG A 109 40.20 -5.82 -5.48
CA ARG A 109 40.74 -6.23 -6.78
C ARG A 109 41.99 -7.05 -6.49
N PRO A 110 42.04 -8.36 -6.78
CA PRO A 110 43.33 -9.03 -6.81
C PRO A 110 44.14 -8.44 -7.97
N ALA A 111 45.39 -8.09 -7.68
CA ALA A 111 46.36 -7.72 -8.72
C ALA A 111 46.53 -8.90 -9.67
N ALA A 112 46.38 -8.64 -10.98
CA ALA A 112 46.68 -9.59 -12.02
C ALA A 112 48.17 -9.99 -11.92
N ARG A 113 48.43 -11.30 -11.91
CA ARG A 113 49.73 -11.89 -12.24
C ARG A 113 49.64 -12.47 -13.64
#